data_AF-A0A2N4YZ96-F1
#
_entry.id   AF-A0A2N4YZ96-F1
#
_cell.length_a   1.000
_cell.length_b   1.000
_cell.length_c   1.000
_cell.angle_alpha   90.00
_cell.angle_beta   90.00
_cell.angle_gamma   90.00
#
_symmetry.space_group_name_H-M   'P 1'
#
loop_
_entity.id
_entity.type
_entity.pdbx_description
1 polymer ?
#
loop_
_entity_poly.entity_id
_entity_poly.type
_entity_poly.pdbx_seq_one_letter_code
_entity_poly.pdbx_strand_id
1 'polypeptide(L)' 'MYQHHNWQGALLDYPVSKVVCVGSNYAKHIKEMGSATPEEPVLFIKPET' A
#
# COMPACT_ATOMS: atom_id res chain seq x y z
N MET A 1 7.02 5.73 16.52
CA MET A 1 5.68 5.38 16.01
C MET A 1 5.33 6.39 14.94
N TYR A 2 4.89 5.95 13.77
CA TYR A 2 4.48 6.84 12.68
C TYR A 2 3.23 7.65 13.08
N GLN A 3 3.06 8.85 12.49
CA GLN A 3 1.87 9.69 12.64
C GLN A 3 1.49 10.31 11.29
N HIS A 4 0.20 10.44 11.04
CA HIS A 4 -0.32 11.05 9.81
C HIS A 4 -0.06 12.56 9.82
N HIS A 5 0.57 13.05 8.75
CA HIS A 5 0.82 14.48 8.53
C HIS A 5 0.35 14.87 7.12
N ASN A 6 -0.09 16.11 6.95
CA ASN A 6 -0.33 16.66 5.61
C ASN A 6 0.99 17.07 4.93
N TRP A 7 0.90 17.55 3.69
CA TRP A 7 2.07 17.96 2.91
C TRP A 7 2.86 19.12 3.54
N GLN A 8 2.20 19.98 4.33
CA GLN A 8 2.83 21.07 5.08
C GLN A 8 3.42 20.62 6.42
N GLY A 9 3.30 19.33 6.77
CA GLY A 9 3.80 18.77 8.01
C GLY A 9 2.90 19.01 9.23
N ALA A 10 1.65 19.44 9.04
CA ALA A 10 0.70 19.52 10.15
C ALA A 10 0.15 18.14 10.51
N LEU A 11 0.06 17.85 11.81
CA LEU A 11 -0.47 16.59 12.35
C LEU A 11 -1.96 16.43 12.01
N LEU A 12 -2.35 15.21 11.65
CA LEU A 12 -3.75 14.82 11.39
C LEU A 12 -4.26 13.90 12.51
N ASP A 13 -5.48 14.13 12.98
CA ASP A 13 -6.11 13.38 14.08
C ASP A 13 -6.81 12.08 13.60
N TYR A 14 -6.08 11.28 12.81
CA TYR A 14 -6.51 9.94 12.41
C TYR A 14 -5.70 8.88 13.15
N PRO A 15 -6.31 7.77 13.60
CA PRO A 15 -5.58 6.70 14.27
C PRO A 15 -4.70 5.92 13.29
N VAL A 16 -3.51 5.53 13.72
CA VAL A 16 -2.61 4.63 12.99
C VAL A 16 -2.97 3.17 13.32
N SER A 17 -3.01 2.29 12.32
CA SER A 17 -3.28 0.86 12.53
C SER A 17 -2.57 -0.04 11.51
N LYS A 18 -3.02 -0.05 10.26
CA LYS A 18 -2.50 -0.91 9.21
C LYS A 18 -2.56 -0.25 7.84
N VAL A 19 -1.73 -0.75 6.93
CA VAL A 19 -1.77 -0.38 5.51
C VAL A 19 -2.22 -1.59 4.71
N VAL A 20 -3.37 -1.48 4.05
CA VAL A 20 -3.83 -2.47 3.06
C VAL A 20 -3.19 -2.14 1.72
N CYS A 21 -2.57 -3.12 1.09
CA CYS A 21 -1.82 -2.97 -0.14
C CYS A 21 -2.40 -3.88 -1.24
N VAL A 22 -2.23 -3.46 -2.49
CA VAL A 22 -2.54 -4.27 -3.67
C VAL A 22 -1.24 -4.55 -4.44
N GLY A 23 -0.92 -5.83 -4.62
CA GLY A 23 0.16 -6.31 -5.47
C GLY A 23 -0.29 -6.45 -6.92
N SER A 24 0.66 -6.53 -7.85
CA SER A 24 0.39 -6.80 -9.27
C SER A 24 -0.68 -5.88 -9.91
N ASN A 25 -0.68 -4.59 -9.54
CA ASN A 25 -1.70 -3.64 -9.98
C ASN A 25 -1.29 -2.76 -11.19
N TYR A 26 -0.14 -3.05 -11.81
CA TYR A 26 0.38 -2.34 -12.98
C TYR A 26 0.92 -3.33 -14.01
N ALA A 27 0.44 -3.28 -15.24
CA ALA A 27 0.80 -4.25 -16.29
C ALA A 27 2.32 -4.29 -16.60
N LYS A 28 3.00 -3.13 -16.61
CA LYS A 28 4.45 -3.07 -16.80
C LYS A 28 5.20 -3.73 -15.64
N HIS A 29 4.73 -3.53 -14.41
CA HIS A 29 5.30 -4.13 -13.21
C HIS A 29 5.07 -5.66 -13.18
N ILE A 30 3.90 -6.14 -13.58
CA ILE A 30 3.64 -7.58 -13.72
C ILE A 30 4.64 -8.20 -14.73
N LYS A 31 4.84 -7.52 -15.87
CA LYS A 31 5.72 -7.99 -16.94
C LYS A 31 7.18 -8.05 -16.52
N GLU A 32 7.72 -7.01 -15.86
CA GLU A 32 9.13 -7.04 -15.39
C GLU A 32 9.37 -8.11 -14.33
N MET A 33 8.35 -8.44 -13.53
CA MET A 33 8.40 -9.50 -12.52
C MET A 33 8.17 -10.91 -13.11
N GLY A 34 7.94 -11.04 -14.43
CA GLY A 34 7.67 -12.33 -15.07
C GLY A 34 6.44 -13.06 -14.52
N SER A 35 5.50 -12.32 -13.92
CA SER A 35 4.33 -12.88 -13.24
C SER A 35 3.10 -12.92 -14.16
N ALA A 36 2.12 -13.76 -13.83
CA ALA A 36 0.82 -13.75 -14.50
C ALA A 36 -0.05 -12.58 -13.99
N THR A 37 -0.97 -12.09 -14.85
CA THR A 37 -1.99 -11.13 -14.42
C THR A 37 -3.02 -11.88 -13.55
N PRO A 38 -3.28 -11.44 -12.32
CA PRO A 38 -4.21 -12.15 -11.45
C PRO A 38 -5.66 -11.89 -11.86
N GLU A 39 -6.54 -12.87 -11.66
CA GLU A 39 -7.98 -12.73 -11.92
C GLU A 39 -8.70 -11.90 -10.84
N GLU A 40 -8.15 -11.91 -9.62
CA GLU A 40 -8.62 -11.11 -8.48
C GLU A 40 -7.49 -10.25 -7.91
N PRO A 41 -7.78 -9.13 -7.22
CA PRO A 41 -6.74 -8.29 -6.60
C PRO A 41 -5.90 -9.06 -5.58
N VAL A 42 -4.58 -9.03 -5.74
CA VAL A 42 -3.65 -9.60 -4.75
C VAL A 42 -3.55 -8.63 -3.57
N LEU A 43 -4.23 -8.93 -2.47
CA LEU A 43 -4.24 -8.07 -1.28
C LEU A 43 -3.32 -8.59 -0.18
N PHE A 44 -2.60 -7.66 0.47
CA PHE A 44 -1.80 -7.96 1.66
C PHE A 44 -1.78 -6.77 2.62
N ILE A 45 -1.30 -6.98 3.84
CA ILE A 45 -1.35 -5.98 4.92
C ILE A 45 0.04 -5.77 5.52
N LYS A 46 0.36 -4.51 5.83
CA LYS A 46 1.51 -4.14 6.68
C LYS A 46 1.02 -3.58 8.02
N PRO A 47 1.66 -3.94 9.15
CA PRO A 47 1.33 -3.42 10.47
C PRO A 47 1.77 -1.96 10.64
N GLU A 48 1.44 -1.36 11.78
CA GLU A 48 1.88 -0.02 12.21
C GLU A 48 3.40 0.10 12.48
N THR A 49 4.09 -1.04 12.61
CA THR A 49 5.52 -1.13 12.94
C THR A 49 6.42 -1.11 11.72
#